data_AF-A0A7J8FZI4-F1
#
_entry.id   AF-A0A7J8FZI4-F1
#
_cell.length_a   1.000
_cell.length_b   1.000
_cell.length_c   1.000
_cell.angle_alpha   90.00
_cell.angle_beta   90.00
_cell.angle_gamma   90.00
#
_symmetry.space_group_name_H-M   'P 1'
#
loop_
_entity.id
_entity.type
_entity.pdbx_description
1 polymer ?
#
loop_
_entity_poly.entity_id
_entity_poly.type
_entity_poly.pdbx_seq_one_letter_code
_entity_poly.pdbx_strand_id
1 'polypeptide(L)'
;MQEWLRLVQEKNAVVRYESELMIFARELELEDRQSRLQQELRERMAVEDHLKTEEELSEEKKILNEMLEVVEQRDALVALLEEQRLREREEDKDLEAVMLSKGFSLNWS
;
A
#
# COMPACT_ATOMS: atom_id res chain seq x y z
N MET A 1 -22.10 28.01 -7.79
CA MET A 1 -22.28 26.76 -7.02
C MET A 1 -21.76 25.55 -7.78
N GLN A 2 -22.14 25.32 -9.04
CA GLN A 2 -21.59 24.20 -9.83
C GLN A 2 -20.06 24.23 -10.00
N GLU A 3 -19.46 25.40 -10.23
CA GLU A 3 -18.00 25.54 -10.33
C GLU A 3 -17.27 25.19 -9.03
N TRP A 4 -17.84 25.60 -7.89
CA TRP A 4 -17.30 25.22 -6.58
C TRP A 4 -17.37 23.69 -6.36
N LEU A 5 -18.49 23.04 -6.72
CA LEU A 5 -18.60 21.57 -6.63
C LEU A 5 -17.55 20.88 -7.50
N ARG A 6 -17.34 21.36 -8.73
CA ARG A 6 -16.33 20.82 -9.63
C ARG A 6 -14.92 20.94 -9.03
N LEU A 7 -14.55 22.11 -8.50
CA LEU A 7 -13.25 22.31 -7.87
C LEU A 7 -13.05 21.41 -6.63
N VAL A 8 -14.10 21.19 -5.84
CA VAL A 8 -14.04 20.26 -4.70
C VAL A 8 -13.84 18.83 -5.18
N GLN A 9 -14.51 18.41 -6.26
CA GLN A 9 -14.33 17.08 -6.86
C GLN A 9 -12.92 16.89 -7.43
N GLU A 10 -12.41 17.86 -8.19
CA GLU A 10 -11.04 17.84 -8.71
C GLU A 10 -10.02 17.76 -7.57
N LYS A 11 -10.19 18.56 -6.51
CA LYS A 11 -9.35 18.47 -5.31
C LYS A 11 -9.40 17.08 -4.68
N ASN A 12 -10.59 16.50 -4.51
CA ASN A 12 -10.74 15.18 -3.92
C ASN A 12 -10.05 14.10 -4.77
N ALA A 13 -10.20 14.16 -6.10
CA ALA A 13 -9.53 13.23 -7.01
C ALA A 13 -8.00 13.33 -6.91
N VAL A 14 -7.46 14.54 -6.82
CA VAL A 14 -6.01 14.76 -6.64
C VAL A 14 -5.52 14.18 -5.30
N VAL A 15 -6.26 14.40 -4.21
CA VAL A 15 -5.89 13.88 -2.88
C VAL A 15 -5.96 12.34 -2.82
N ARG A 16 -6.96 11.73 -3.47
CA ARG A 16 -7.05 10.26 -3.60
C ARG A 16 -5.85 9.71 -4.36
N TYR A 17 -5.53 10.31 -5.50
CA TYR A 17 -4.37 9.93 -6.30
C TYR A 17 -3.02 10.11 -5.57
N GLU A 18 -2.86 11.21 -4.83
CA GLU A 18 -1.68 11.42 -3.97
C GLU A 18 -1.56 10.32 -2.90
N SER A 19 -2.67 9.93 -2.28
CA SER A 19 -2.70 8.86 -1.27
C SER A 19 -2.30 7.51 -1.85
N GLU A 20 -2.80 7.16 -3.04
CA GLU A 20 -2.41 5.94 -3.77
C GLU A 20 -0.90 5.95 -4.09
N LEU A 21 -0.39 7.07 -4.61
CA LEU A 21 1.04 7.21 -4.92
C LEU A 21 1.94 7.03 -3.70
N MET A 22 1.53 7.55 -2.54
CA MET A 22 2.26 7.37 -1.29
C MET A 22 2.30 5.90 -0.85
N ILE A 23 1.22 5.14 -1.07
CA ILE A 23 1.20 3.71 -0.80
C ILE A 23 2.12 2.96 -1.76
N PHE A 24 2.08 3.26 -3.06
CA PHE A 24 2.98 2.64 -4.04
C PHE A 24 4.45 2.96 -3.77
N ALA A 25 4.77 4.19 -3.37
CA ALA A 25 6.13 4.54 -2.97
C ALA A 25 6.59 3.69 -1.77
N ARG A 26 5.70 3.50 -0.79
CA ARG A 26 5.99 2.64 0.37
C ARG A 26 6.16 1.17 -0.02
N GLU A 27 5.34 0.66 -0.93
CA GLU A 27 5.49 -0.70 -1.44
C GLU A 27 6.85 -0.89 -2.13
N LEU A 28 7.27 0.07 -2.96
CA LEU A 28 8.57 0.02 -3.65
C LEU A 28 9.75 0.00 -2.67
N GLU A 29 9.68 0.77 -1.58
CA GLU A 29 10.69 0.72 -0.50
C GLU A 29 10.76 -0.66 0.16
N LEU A 30 9.60 -1.29 0.40
CA LEU A 30 9.53 -2.64 0.98
C LEU A 30 10.07 -3.70 0.01
N GLU A 31 9.79 -3.58 -1.29
CA GLU A 31 10.33 -4.46 -2.32
C GLU A 31 11.86 -4.36 -2.43
N ASP A 32 12.43 -3.15 -2.39
CA ASP A 32 13.88 -2.96 -2.36
C ASP A 32 14.49 -3.59 -1.10
N ARG A 33 13.88 -3.39 0.08
CA ARG A 33 14.33 -4.02 1.32
C ARG A 33 14.26 -5.55 1.24
N GLN A 34 13.15 -6.09 0.76
CA GLN A 34 12.97 -7.53 0.55
C GLN A 34 14.06 -8.10 -0.38
N SER A 35 14.35 -7.40 -1.48
CA SER A 35 15.39 -7.80 -2.44
C SER A 35 16.77 -7.84 -1.80
N ARG A 36 17.12 -6.84 -0.96
CA ARG A 36 18.42 -6.80 -0.25
C ARG A 36 18.54 -7.94 0.76
N LEU A 37 17.52 -8.15 1.59
CA LEU A 37 17.50 -9.24 2.57
C LEU A 37 17.59 -10.62 1.89
N GLN A 38 16.88 -10.80 0.78
CA GLN A 38 16.92 -12.05 0.03
C GLN A 38 18.30 -12.30 -0.59
N GLN A 39 18.98 -11.26 -1.07
CA GLN A 39 20.34 -11.38 -1.58
C GLN A 39 21.32 -11.74 -0.45
N GLU A 40 21.25 -11.07 0.70
CA GLU A 40 22.08 -11.38 1.87
C GLU A 40 21.89 -12.82 2.35
N LEU A 41 20.63 -13.26 2.45
CA LEU A 41 20.31 -14.63 2.87
C LEU A 41 20.88 -15.66 1.89
N ARG A 42 20.79 -15.41 0.58
CA ARG A 42 21.36 -16.31 -0.45
C ARG A 42 22.88 -16.43 -0.34
N GLU A 43 23.58 -15.34 -0.05
CA GLU A 43 25.02 -15.34 0.13
C GLU A 43 25.44 -16.18 1.34
N ARG A 44 24.71 -16.07 2.46
CA ARG A 44 24.96 -16.86 3.68
C ARG A 44 24.63 -18.34 3.48
N MET A 45 23.50 -18.64 2.82
CA MET A 45 23.08 -20.00 2.47
C MET A 45 23.98 -20.69 1.44
N ALA A 46 24.90 -19.98 0.80
CA ALA A 46 25.90 -20.59 -0.08
C ALA A 46 26.91 -21.46 0.70
N VAL A 47 27.04 -21.25 2.01
CA VAL A 47 27.80 -22.10 2.93
C VAL A 47 26.87 -23.17 3.50
N GLU A 48 27.35 -24.42 3.59
CA GLU A 48 26.57 -25.51 4.18
C GLU A 48 26.42 -25.35 5.70
N ASP A 49 25.25 -25.67 6.24
CA ASP A 49 24.91 -25.42 7.66
C ASP A 49 25.85 -26.09 8.66
N HIS A 50 26.43 -27.25 8.31
CA HIS A 50 27.37 -27.96 9.18
C HIS A 50 28.72 -27.24 9.32
N LEU A 51 29.02 -26.28 8.44
CA LEU A 51 30.21 -25.43 8.47
C LEU A 51 29.95 -24.10 9.18
N LYS A 52 28.70 -23.82 9.56
CA LYS A 52 28.29 -22.58 10.23
C LYS A 52 28.31 -22.74 11.74
N THR A 53 28.59 -21.63 12.41
CA THR A 53 28.40 -21.46 13.85
C THR A 53 26.92 -21.27 14.18
N GLU A 54 26.55 -21.50 15.45
CA GLU A 54 25.18 -21.22 15.93
C GLU A 54 24.82 -19.73 15.79
N GLU A 55 25.81 -18.83 15.87
CA GLU A 55 25.62 -17.40 15.67
C GLU A 55 25.24 -17.08 14.21
N GLU A 56 25.95 -17.66 13.23
CA GLU A 56 25.64 -17.50 11.80
C GLU A 56 24.24 -18.05 11.46
N LEU A 57 23.87 -19.22 12.01
CA LEU A 57 22.53 -19.80 11.85
C LEU A 57 21.45 -18.92 12.51
N SER A 58 21.76 -18.27 13.63
CA SER A 58 20.87 -17.31 14.29
C SER A 58 20.67 -16.05 13.46
N GLU A 59 21.72 -15.55 12.80
CA GLU A 59 21.63 -14.41 11.89
C GLU A 59 20.77 -14.72 10.66
N GLU A 60 20.92 -15.89 10.05
CA GLU A 60 20.05 -16.32 8.94
C GLU A 60 18.57 -16.36 9.34
N LYS A 61 18.26 -16.86 10.54
CA LYS A 61 16.89 -16.85 11.08
C LYS A 61 16.37 -15.43 11.28
N LYS A 62 17.21 -14.49 11.72
CA LYS A 62 16.83 -13.07 11.86
C LYS A 62 16.50 -12.45 10.51
N ILE A 63 17.33 -12.68 9.49
CA ILE A 63 17.08 -12.18 8.12
C ILE A 63 15.76 -12.74 7.58
N LEU A 64 15.50 -14.04 7.79
CA LEU A 64 14.25 -14.67 7.37
C LEU A 64 13.03 -14.05 8.07
N ASN A 65 13.11 -13.84 9.39
CA ASN A 65 12.03 -13.20 10.15
C ASN A 65 11.79 -11.77 9.66
N GLU A 66 12.84 -11.00 9.40
CA GLU A 66 12.71 -9.65 8.85
C GLU A 66 12.06 -9.66 7.46
N MET A 67 12.40 -10.63 6.61
CA MET A 67 11.72 -10.81 5.32
C MET A 67 10.23 -11.10 5.48
N LEU A 68 9.83 -11.92 6.46
CA LEU A 68 8.42 -12.20 6.75
C LEU A 68 7.70 -10.92 7.20
N GLU A 69 8.31 -10.12 8.08
CA GLU A 69 7.76 -8.83 8.50
C GLU A 69 7.59 -7.86 7.31
N VAL A 70 8.51 -7.87 6.34
CA VAL A 70 8.38 -7.05 5.12
C VAL A 70 7.19 -7.52 4.27
N VAL A 71 6.99 -8.83 4.12
CA VAL A 71 5.83 -9.38 3.40
C VAL A 71 4.53 -9.01 4.11
N GLU A 72 4.46 -9.15 5.43
CA GLU A 72 3.29 -8.73 6.22
C GLU A 72 2.98 -7.23 6.07
N GLN A 73 4.01 -6.38 6.04
CA GLN A 73 3.85 -4.95 5.78
C GLN A 73 3.28 -4.67 4.39
N ARG A 74 3.71 -5.42 3.37
CA ARG A 74 3.16 -5.29 2.00
C ARG A 74 1.70 -5.74 1.94
N ASP A 75 1.36 -6.85 2.60
CA ASP A 75 -0.02 -7.31 2.70
C ASP A 75 -0.93 -6.27 3.37
N ALA A 76 -0.41 -5.56 4.39
CA ALA A 76 -1.13 -4.47 5.03
C ALA A 76 -1.36 -3.27 4.08
N LEU A 77 -0.43 -2.96 3.17
CA LEU A 77 -0.64 -1.92 2.14
C LEU A 77 -1.73 -2.31 1.15
N VAL A 78 -1.79 -3.58 0.74
CA VAL A 78 -2.86 -4.10 -0.12
C VAL A 78 -4.22 -3.97 0.56
N ALA A 79 -4.30 -4.34 1.84
CA ALA A 79 -5.52 -4.18 2.63
C ALA A 79 -5.94 -2.71 2.76
N LEU A 80 -4.97 -1.80 2.96
CA LEU A 80 -5.22 -0.36 3.04
C LEU A 80 -5.77 0.21 1.73
N LEU A 81 -5.22 -0.19 0.57
CA LEU A 81 -5.74 0.22 -0.75
C LEU A 81 -7.19 -0.24 -0.95
N GLU A 82 -7.50 -1.48 -0.58
CA GLU A 82 -8.86 -1.99 -0.71
C GLU A 82 -9.84 -1.25 0.23
N GLU A 83 -9.41 -0.94 1.46
CA GLU A 83 -10.20 -0.15 2.39
C GLU A 83 -10.48 1.25 1.84
N GLN A 84 -9.46 1.93 1.30
CA GLN A 84 -9.62 3.24 0.66
C GLN A 84 -10.60 3.17 -0.51
N ARG A 85 -10.43 2.20 -1.41
CA ARG A 85 -11.31 2.00 -2.57
C ARG A 85 -12.78 1.79 -2.18
N LEU A 86 -13.03 1.01 -1.13
CA LEU A 86 -14.39 0.79 -0.61
C LEU A 86 -14.98 2.08 -0.01
N ARG A 87 -14.20 2.79 0.81
CA ARG A 87 -14.62 4.04 1.44
C ARG A 87 -14.95 5.12 0.41
N GLU A 88 -14.09 5.32 -0.59
CA GLU A 88 -14.30 6.29 -1.66
C GLU A 88 -15.57 6.00 -2.45
N ARG A 89 -15.85 4.72 -2.72
CA ARG A 89 -17.09 4.30 -3.38
C ARG A 89 -18.34 4.57 -2.54
N GLU A 90 -18.24 4.48 -1.22
CA GLU A 90 -19.34 4.83 -0.31
C GLU A 90 -19.55 6.35 -0.27
N GLU A 91 -18.47 7.13 -0.16
CA GLU A 91 -18.51 8.60 -0.21
C GLU A 91 -19.17 9.11 -1.50
N ASP A 92 -18.82 8.52 -2.64
CA ASP A 92 -19.36 8.92 -3.94
C ASP A 92 -20.87 8.61 -4.04
N LYS A 93 -21.32 7.45 -3.52
CA LYS A 93 -22.75 7.10 -3.45
C LYS A 93 -23.54 8.03 -2.54
N ASP A 94 -22.99 8.36 -1.36
CA ASP A 94 -23.63 9.25 -0.41
C ASP A 94 -23.75 10.67 -0.98
N LEU A 95 -22.70 11.14 -1.68
CA LEU A 95 -22.72 12.42 -2.37
C LEU A 95 -23.78 12.45 -3.46
N GLU A 96 -23.87 11.41 -4.30
CA GLU A 96 -24.92 11.27 -5.31
C GLU A 96 -26.33 11.32 -4.71
N ALA A 97 -26.57 10.57 -3.64
CA ALA A 97 -27.86 10.54 -2.97
C ALA A 97 -28.26 11.93 -2.42
N VAL A 98 -27.32 12.63 -1.78
CA VAL A 98 -27.54 13.98 -1.27
C VAL A 98 -27.84 14.96 -2.42
N MET A 99 -27.13 14.87 -3.53
CA MET A 99 -27.32 15.77 -4.67
C MET A 99 -28.64 15.54 -5.37
N LEU A 100 -29.05 14.29 -5.57
CA LEU A 100 -30.36 13.91 -6.09
C LEU A 100 -31.48 14.44 -5.19
N SER A 101 -31.36 14.28 -3.87
CA SER A 101 -32.37 14.78 -2.91
C SER A 101 -32.55 16.30 -2.94
N LYS A 102 -31.49 17.03 -3.33
CA LYS A 102 -31.48 18.49 -3.48
C LYS A 102 -31.87 18.97 -4.88
N GLY A 103 -32.23 18.06 -5.79
CA GLY A 103 -32.64 18.39 -7.16
C GLY A 103 -31.48 18.74 -8.10
N PHE A 104 -30.23 18.46 -7.72
CA PHE A 104 -29.07 18.59 -8.60
C PHE A 104 -28.83 17.26 -9.32
N SER A 105 -28.76 17.28 -10.65
CA SER A 105 -28.22 16.16 -11.42
C SER A 105 -26.72 16.34 -11.55
N LEU A 106 -25.96 15.37 -11.02
CA LEU A 106 -24.55 15.24 -11.34
C LEU A 106 -24.46 14.45 -12.64
N ASN A 107 -24.16 15.13 -13.73
CA ASN A 107 -23.74 14.47 -14.96
C ASN A 107 -22.27 14.08 -14.76
N TRP A 108 -22.04 12.89 -14.21
CA TRP A 108 -20.71 12.30 -14.15
C TRP A 108 -20.36 11.84 -15.56
N SER A 109 -19.42 12.55 -16.20
CA SER A 109 -18.84 12.18 -17.49
C SER A 109 -17.33 12.09 -17.32
#